data_AF-A0A941TT61-F1
#
_entry.id   AF-A0A941TT61-F1
#
_cell.length_a   1.000
_cell.length_b   1.000
_cell.length_c   1.000
_cell.angle_alpha   90.00
_cell.angle_beta   90.00
_cell.angle_gamma   90.00
#
_symmetry.space_group_name_H-M   'P 1'
#
loop_
_entity.id
_entity.type
_entity.pdbx_description
1 polymer ?
#
loop_
_entity_poly.entity_id
_entity_poly.type
_entity_poly.pdbx_seq_one_letter_code
_entity_poly.pdbx_strand_id
1 'polypeptide(L)'
;MASQLSKAESTQVVEILNRILELELSGLVRYLHYSFMVFGHNRIPIVAWLRSQAVESQAHAVRAGELITALGGHPSLKIGALLETHKHNVDEILREALAHEEEGVAQYHKLLELVAGRNVMLEEYARTQIAAEDMHLADLGKMLRKPGSIA
;
A
#
# COMPACT_ATOMS: atom_id res chain seq x y z
N MET A 1 -7.79 22.36 11.72
CA MET A 1 -6.54 22.54 12.47
C MET A 1 -5.58 23.35 11.60
N ALA A 2 -4.90 24.37 12.13
CA ALA A 2 -3.99 25.18 11.34
C ALA A 2 -2.74 24.35 11.00
N SER A 3 -2.68 23.81 9.79
CA SER A 3 -1.48 23.17 9.24
C SER A 3 -0.32 24.18 9.22
N GLN A 4 0.86 23.78 9.69
CA GLN A 4 2.09 24.60 9.60
C GLN A 4 2.86 24.39 8.30
N LEU A 5 2.24 23.72 7.32
CA LEU A 5 2.83 23.50 6.00
C LEU A 5 2.74 24.79 5.18
N SER A 6 3.86 25.19 4.58
CA SER A 6 3.86 26.21 3.54
C SER A 6 3.11 25.71 2.29
N LYS A 7 2.88 26.62 1.34
CA LYS A 7 2.28 26.26 0.06
C LYS A 7 3.13 25.23 -0.71
N ALA A 8 4.46 25.40 -0.71
CA ALA A 8 5.37 24.49 -1.40
C ALA A 8 5.32 23.08 -0.79
N GLU A 9 5.28 22.99 0.54
CA GLU A 9 5.22 21.70 1.24
C GLU A 9 3.86 21.03 1.08
N SER A 10 2.77 21.81 1.08
CA SER A 10 1.44 21.28 0.73
C SER A 10 1.41 20.67 -0.67
N THR A 11 2.07 21.31 -1.66
CA THR A 11 2.22 20.73 -3.01
C THR A 11 3.00 19.41 -2.97
N GLN A 12 4.11 19.35 -2.25
CA GLN A 12 4.91 18.12 -2.11
C GLN A 12 4.12 16.99 -1.41
N VAL A 13 3.35 17.31 -0.38
CA VAL A 13 2.44 16.36 0.27
C VAL A 13 1.44 15.81 -0.75
N VAL A 14 0.81 16.66 -1.55
CA VAL A 14 -0.14 16.25 -2.58
C VAL A 14 0.53 15.35 -3.64
N GLU A 15 1.77 15.63 -4.02
CA GLU A 15 2.53 14.76 -4.93
C GLU A 15 2.79 13.37 -4.33
N ILE A 16 3.17 13.29 -3.06
CA ILE A 16 3.39 12.02 -2.36
C ILE A 16 2.07 11.26 -2.21
N LEU A 17 0.99 11.92 -1.79
CA LEU A 17 -0.33 11.30 -1.68
C LEU A 17 -0.83 10.78 -3.03
N ASN A 18 -0.54 11.47 -4.13
CA ASN A 18 -0.87 10.97 -5.47
C ASN A 18 -0.08 9.71 -5.83
N ARG A 19 1.20 9.61 -5.45
CA ARG A 19 1.98 8.38 -5.63
C ARG A 19 1.42 7.24 -4.80
N ILE A 20 1.03 7.51 -3.56
CA ILE A 20 0.33 6.54 -2.69
C ILE A 20 -0.96 6.09 -3.37
N LEU A 21 -1.82 7.02 -3.80
CA LEU A 21 -3.06 6.69 -4.50
C LEU A 21 -2.83 5.78 -5.71
N GLU A 22 -1.84 6.11 -6.56
CA GLU A 22 -1.48 5.30 -7.72
C GLU A 22 -1.01 3.88 -7.33
N LEU A 23 -0.23 3.76 -6.25
CA LEU A 23 0.21 2.48 -5.70
C LEU A 23 -0.98 1.67 -5.18
N GLU A 24 -1.84 2.25 -4.35
CA GLU A 24 -2.99 1.56 -3.76
C GLU A 24 -4.00 1.09 -4.83
N LEU A 25 -4.22 1.90 -5.87
CA LEU A 25 -5.01 1.48 -7.02
C LEU A 25 -4.36 0.31 -7.77
N SER A 26 -3.02 0.31 -7.89
CA SER A 26 -2.30 -0.81 -8.50
C SER A 26 -2.34 -2.05 -7.60
N GLY A 27 -2.26 -1.90 -6.28
CA GLY A 27 -2.37 -2.98 -5.29
C GLY A 27 -3.73 -3.65 -5.33
N LEU A 28 -4.81 -2.86 -5.41
CA LEU A 28 -6.17 -3.37 -5.59
C LEU A 28 -6.27 -4.28 -6.81
N VAL A 29 -5.83 -3.79 -7.98
CA VAL A 29 -5.90 -4.55 -9.24
C VAL A 29 -5.02 -5.81 -9.15
N ARG A 30 -3.81 -5.67 -8.62
CA ARG A 30 -2.82 -6.74 -8.47
C ARG A 30 -3.33 -7.87 -7.57
N TYR A 31 -3.78 -7.54 -6.36
CA TYR A 31 -4.26 -8.52 -5.41
C TYR A 31 -5.52 -9.24 -5.87
N LEU A 32 -6.44 -8.50 -6.51
CA LEU A 32 -7.62 -9.09 -7.11
C LEU A 32 -7.24 -10.07 -8.22
N HIS A 33 -6.33 -9.68 -9.11
CA HIS A 33 -5.83 -10.50 -10.20
C HIS A 33 -5.14 -11.77 -9.69
N TYR A 34 -4.21 -11.65 -8.75
CA TYR A 34 -3.54 -12.81 -8.14
C TYR A 34 -4.51 -13.79 -7.50
N SER A 35 -5.62 -13.31 -6.92
CA SER A 35 -6.64 -14.19 -6.34
C SER A 35 -7.27 -15.15 -7.37
N PHE A 36 -7.23 -14.82 -8.66
CA PHE A 36 -7.69 -15.69 -9.74
C PHE A 36 -6.64 -16.73 -10.15
N MET A 37 -5.36 -16.44 -9.91
CA MET A 37 -4.22 -17.23 -10.37
C MET A 37 -3.74 -18.27 -9.35
N VAL A 38 -4.40 -18.40 -8.20
CA VAL A 38 -4.09 -19.43 -7.18
C VAL A 38 -4.92 -20.70 -7.38
N PHE A 39 -4.22 -21.82 -7.58
CA PHE A 39 -4.79 -23.15 -7.81
C PHE A 39 -4.36 -24.16 -6.74
N GLY A 40 -5.02 -25.32 -6.70
CA GLY A 40 -4.68 -26.43 -5.81
C GLY A 40 -5.39 -26.41 -4.45
N HIS A 41 -5.12 -27.42 -3.62
CA HIS A 41 -5.86 -27.70 -2.39
C HIS A 41 -5.79 -26.57 -1.35
N ASN A 42 -4.67 -25.84 -1.29
CA ASN A 42 -4.46 -24.76 -0.31
C ASN A 42 -5.02 -23.41 -0.76
N ARG A 43 -5.72 -23.33 -1.90
CA ARG A 43 -6.11 -22.04 -2.49
C ARG A 43 -7.10 -21.23 -1.65
N ILE A 44 -8.00 -21.89 -0.92
CA ILE A 44 -9.10 -21.21 -0.20
C ILE A 44 -8.58 -20.11 0.74
N PRO A 45 -7.67 -20.40 1.69
CA PRO A 45 -7.14 -19.37 2.59
C PRO A 45 -6.30 -18.30 1.85
N ILE A 46 -5.50 -18.68 0.85
CA ILE A 46 -4.64 -17.75 0.12
C ILE A 46 -5.47 -16.76 -0.70
N VAL A 47 -6.51 -17.25 -1.40
CA VAL A 47 -7.43 -16.43 -2.18
C VAL A 47 -8.22 -15.48 -1.27
N ALA A 48 -8.64 -15.95 -0.10
CA ALA A 48 -9.32 -15.10 0.88
C ALA A 48 -8.40 -13.97 1.35
N TRP A 49 -7.14 -14.28 1.68
CA TRP A 49 -6.14 -13.28 2.07
C TRP A 49 -5.84 -12.26 0.96
N LEU A 50 -5.58 -12.71 -0.27
CA LEU A 50 -5.36 -11.81 -1.40
C LEU A 50 -6.56 -10.87 -1.62
N ARG A 51 -7.79 -11.37 -1.49
CA ARG A 51 -8.99 -10.53 -1.64
C ARG A 51 -9.18 -9.55 -0.49
N SER A 52 -8.80 -9.88 0.74
CA SER A 52 -8.83 -8.90 1.83
C SER A 52 -7.83 -7.77 1.59
N GLN A 53 -6.63 -8.07 1.07
CA GLN A 53 -5.65 -7.05 0.73
C GLN A 53 -6.16 -6.13 -0.40
N ALA A 54 -6.84 -6.68 -1.42
CA ALA A 54 -7.46 -5.85 -2.45
C ALA A 54 -8.53 -4.88 -1.90
N VAL A 55 -9.32 -5.31 -0.91
CA VAL A 55 -10.31 -4.47 -0.23
C VAL A 55 -9.64 -3.40 0.62
N GLU A 56 -8.53 -3.72 1.27
CA GLU A 56 -7.74 -2.79 2.08
C GLU A 56 -7.07 -1.72 1.22
N SER A 57 -6.42 -2.10 0.10
CA SER A 57 -5.87 -1.13 -0.85
C SER A 57 -6.96 -0.20 -1.41
N GLN A 58 -8.19 -0.70 -1.60
CA GLN A 58 -9.32 0.18 -1.95
C GLN A 58 -9.57 1.24 -0.86
N ALA A 59 -9.59 0.83 0.41
CA ALA A 59 -9.81 1.75 1.52
C ALA A 59 -8.69 2.78 1.65
N HIS A 60 -7.44 2.37 1.42
CA HIS A 60 -6.27 3.26 1.40
C HIS A 60 -6.34 4.26 0.26
N ALA A 61 -6.67 3.81 -0.97
CA ALA A 61 -6.86 4.67 -2.12
C ALA A 61 -7.95 5.74 -1.88
N VAL A 62 -9.09 5.34 -1.32
CA VAL A 62 -10.16 6.28 -0.94
C VAL A 62 -9.64 7.34 0.03
N ARG A 63 -8.92 6.92 1.07
CA ARG A 63 -8.40 7.84 2.09
C ARG A 63 -7.34 8.80 1.53
N ALA A 64 -6.42 8.31 0.70
CA ALA A 64 -5.44 9.14 0.01
C ALA A 64 -6.13 10.18 -0.90
N GLY A 65 -7.15 9.75 -1.65
CA GLY A 65 -7.97 10.63 -2.51
C GLY A 65 -8.63 11.78 -1.74
N GLU A 66 -9.29 11.47 -0.62
CA GLU A 66 -9.91 12.48 0.26
C GLU A 66 -8.89 13.46 0.85
N LEU A 67 -7.70 12.99 1.21
CA LEU A 67 -6.63 13.85 1.73
C LEU A 67 -6.08 14.78 0.64
N ILE A 68 -5.94 14.30 -0.59
CA ILE A 68 -5.50 15.12 -1.73
C ILE A 68 -6.48 16.27 -1.96
N THR A 69 -7.79 15.98 -2.02
CA THR A 69 -8.81 17.01 -2.25
C THR A 69 -8.96 17.96 -1.06
N ALA A 70 -8.82 17.46 0.17
CA ALA A 70 -8.81 18.29 1.39
C ALA A 70 -7.67 19.33 1.40
N LEU A 71 -6.55 19.03 0.73
CA LEU A 71 -5.43 19.95 0.53
C LEU A 71 -5.59 20.85 -0.71
N GLY A 72 -6.72 20.75 -1.42
CA GLY A 72 -6.97 21.48 -2.67
C GLY A 72 -6.22 20.92 -3.89
N GLY A 73 -5.67 19.71 -3.79
CA GLY A 73 -5.02 19.00 -4.89
C GLY A 73 -6.02 18.27 -5.79
N HIS A 74 -5.55 17.83 -6.95
CA HIS A 74 -6.30 16.98 -7.87
C HIS A 74 -5.82 15.52 -7.74
N PRO A 75 -6.68 14.56 -7.41
CA PRO A 75 -6.32 13.14 -7.37
C PRO A 75 -5.92 12.61 -8.75
N SER A 76 -4.85 11.85 -8.82
CA SER A 76 -4.39 11.20 -10.05
C SER A 76 -5.37 10.13 -10.49
N LEU A 77 -5.56 10.00 -11.80
CA LEU A 77 -6.29 8.88 -12.42
C LEU A 77 -5.36 7.77 -12.91
N LYS A 78 -4.04 7.92 -12.71
CA LYS A 78 -3.07 6.90 -13.11
C LYS A 78 -3.17 5.71 -12.17
N ILE A 79 -2.70 4.57 -12.67
CA ILE A 79 -2.47 3.37 -11.88
C ILE A 79 -0.95 3.16 -11.86
N GLY A 80 -0.41 2.84 -10.69
CA GLY A 80 1.00 2.46 -10.54
C GLY A 80 1.38 1.24 -11.39
N ALA A 81 2.66 0.89 -11.41
CA ALA A 81 3.14 -0.21 -12.24
C ALA A 81 2.47 -1.54 -11.89
N LEU A 82 1.79 -2.15 -12.86
CA LEU A 82 1.19 -3.47 -12.76
C LEU A 82 2.19 -4.54 -13.21
N LEU A 83 3.21 -4.77 -12.40
CA LEU A 83 4.25 -5.75 -12.69
C LEU A 83 3.70 -7.17 -12.50
N GLU A 84 3.48 -7.91 -13.57
CA GLU A 84 3.10 -9.32 -13.56
C GLU A 84 4.16 -10.11 -14.33
N THR A 85 4.93 -10.96 -13.67
CA THR A 85 6.00 -11.74 -14.35
C THR A 85 5.46 -12.94 -15.13
N HIS A 86 4.14 -13.15 -15.14
CA HIS A 86 3.45 -14.35 -15.64
C HIS A 86 3.89 -15.66 -14.98
N LYS A 87 4.57 -15.59 -13.84
CA LYS A 87 4.93 -16.73 -13.01
C LYS A 87 3.91 -16.83 -11.86
N HIS A 88 2.98 -17.77 -11.98
CA HIS A 88 1.83 -17.86 -11.07
C HIS A 88 1.94 -18.96 -10.01
N ASN A 89 3.15 -19.38 -9.66
CA ASN A 89 3.29 -20.12 -8.42
C ASN A 89 3.10 -19.17 -7.23
N VAL A 90 2.66 -19.70 -6.10
CA VAL A 90 2.31 -18.88 -4.92
C VAL A 90 3.52 -18.09 -4.41
N ASP A 91 4.73 -18.66 -4.43
CA ASP A 91 5.93 -17.99 -3.94
C ASP A 91 6.28 -16.75 -4.77
N GLU A 92 6.16 -16.81 -6.09
CA GLU A 92 6.41 -15.66 -6.98
C GLU A 92 5.36 -14.56 -6.79
N ILE A 93 4.08 -14.94 -6.67
CA ILE A 93 3.00 -14.01 -6.33
C ILE A 93 3.28 -13.28 -5.01
N LEU A 94 3.70 -14.01 -3.98
CA LEU A 94 4.00 -13.43 -2.67
C LEU A 94 5.26 -12.55 -2.69
N ARG A 95 6.24 -12.83 -3.56
CA ARG A 95 7.42 -11.98 -3.76
C ARG A 95 7.06 -10.68 -4.49
N GLU A 96 6.19 -10.76 -5.49
CA GLU A 96 5.67 -9.56 -6.18
C GLU A 96 4.84 -8.70 -5.23
N ALA A 97 4.02 -9.32 -4.37
CA ALA A 97 3.30 -8.63 -3.30
C ALA A 97 4.28 -7.98 -2.30
N LEU A 98 5.33 -8.69 -1.86
CA LEU A 98 6.33 -8.15 -0.94
C LEU A 98 7.02 -6.90 -1.49
N ALA A 99 7.45 -6.93 -2.76
CA ALA A 99 8.07 -5.77 -3.39
C ALA A 99 7.10 -4.57 -3.51
N HIS A 100 5.81 -4.84 -3.73
CA HIS A 100 4.78 -3.81 -3.76
C HIS A 100 4.62 -3.14 -2.39
N GLU A 101 4.54 -3.93 -1.32
CA GLU A 101 4.40 -3.39 0.04
C GLU A 101 5.65 -2.61 0.50
N GLU A 102 6.85 -3.07 0.13
CA GLU A 102 8.09 -2.34 0.41
C GLU A 102 8.09 -0.95 -0.25
N GLU A 103 7.53 -0.83 -1.46
CA GLU A 103 7.37 0.46 -2.15
C GLU A 103 6.32 1.34 -1.46
N GLY A 104 5.19 0.76 -1.04
CA GLY A 104 4.12 1.45 -0.30
C GLY A 104 4.62 2.06 1.02
N VAL A 105 5.25 1.24 1.87
CA VAL A 105 5.88 1.65 3.14
C VAL A 105 6.85 2.80 2.92
N ALA A 106 7.68 2.73 1.88
CA ALA A 106 8.63 3.79 1.58
C ALA A 106 7.96 5.12 1.23
N GLN A 107 6.79 5.13 0.57
CA GLN A 107 6.05 6.38 0.34
C GLN A 107 5.40 6.92 1.61
N TYR A 108 4.85 6.06 2.47
CA TYR A 108 4.29 6.49 3.74
C TYR A 108 5.34 7.08 4.68
N HIS A 109 6.57 6.53 4.70
CA HIS A 109 7.68 7.14 5.44
C HIS A 109 8.06 8.53 4.92
N LYS A 110 8.12 8.72 3.59
CA LYS A 110 8.37 10.03 2.98
C LYS A 110 7.26 11.04 3.36
N LEU A 111 6.01 10.59 3.40
CA LEU A 111 4.90 11.42 3.86
C LEU A 111 5.10 11.82 5.33
N LEU A 112 5.39 10.84 6.20
CA LEU A 112 5.59 11.09 7.64
C LEU A 112 6.71 12.10 7.88
N GLU A 113 7.85 11.96 7.20
CA GLU A 113 8.98 12.87 7.33
C GLU A 113 8.58 14.33 7.04
N LEU A 114 7.74 14.54 6.03
CA LEU A 114 7.33 15.88 5.62
C LEU A 114 6.31 16.54 6.57
N VAL A 115 5.48 15.72 7.24
CA VAL A 115 4.31 16.21 8.01
C VAL A 115 4.46 16.09 9.53
N ALA A 116 5.44 15.32 10.02
CA ALA A 116 5.65 15.06 11.44
C ALA A 116 5.85 16.35 12.24
N GLY A 117 5.07 16.53 13.31
CA GLY A 117 5.07 17.72 14.16
C GLY A 117 4.44 18.98 13.53
N ARG A 118 3.92 18.87 12.29
CA ARG A 118 3.47 20.03 11.49
C ARG A 118 2.01 19.93 11.06
N ASN A 119 1.53 18.71 10.85
CA ASN A 119 0.14 18.42 10.52
C ASN A 119 -0.29 17.10 11.17
N VAL A 120 -0.99 17.19 12.30
CA VAL A 120 -1.43 16.03 13.10
C VAL A 120 -2.27 15.05 12.28
N MET A 121 -3.17 15.53 11.43
CA MET A 121 -4.04 14.66 10.63
C MET A 121 -3.24 13.80 9.65
N LEU A 122 -2.30 14.41 8.93
CA LEU A 122 -1.46 13.70 7.96
C LEU A 122 -0.42 12.81 8.65
N GLU A 123 0.10 13.25 9.80
CA GLU A 123 1.04 12.47 10.61
C GLU A 123 0.38 11.18 11.13
N GLU A 124 -0.81 11.28 11.73
CA GLU A 124 -1.54 10.12 12.22
C GLU A 124 -1.94 9.18 11.09
N TYR A 125 -2.33 9.72 9.93
CA TYR A 125 -2.57 8.92 8.74
C TYR A 125 -1.32 8.15 8.33
N ALA A 126 -0.17 8.82 8.16
CA ALA A 126 1.06 8.17 7.74
C ALA A 126 1.53 7.09 8.73
N ARG A 127 1.48 7.38 10.05
CA ARG A 127 1.85 6.41 11.10
C ARG A 127 0.95 5.17 11.10
N THR A 128 -0.36 5.38 10.93
CA THR A 128 -1.33 4.28 10.88
C THR A 128 -1.08 3.37 9.68
N GLN A 129 -0.81 3.95 8.51
CA GLN A 129 -0.55 3.16 7.30
C GLN A 129 0.81 2.46 7.37
N ILE A 130 1.87 3.11 7.85
CA ILE A 130 3.16 2.45 8.10
C ILE A 130 2.98 1.20 8.97
N ALA A 131 2.24 1.32 10.08
CA ALA A 131 2.01 0.19 10.97
C ALA A 131 1.21 -0.95 10.30
N ALA A 132 0.21 -0.62 9.48
CA ALA A 132 -0.56 -1.61 8.72
C ALA A 132 0.34 -2.34 7.70
N GLU A 133 1.10 -1.59 6.91
CA GLU A 133 1.96 -2.17 5.89
C GLU A 133 3.15 -2.97 6.47
N ASP A 134 3.71 -2.55 7.62
CA ASP A 134 4.71 -3.33 8.34
C ASP A 134 4.15 -4.70 8.80
N MET A 135 2.86 -4.77 9.15
CA MET A 135 2.19 -6.03 9.44
C MET A 135 2.03 -6.88 8.18
N HIS A 136 1.71 -6.28 7.03
CA HIS A 136 1.66 -6.99 5.74
C HIS A 136 3.02 -7.58 5.36
N LEU A 137 4.09 -6.79 5.46
CA LEU A 137 5.47 -7.26 5.25
C LEU A 137 5.82 -8.43 6.19
N ALA A 138 5.45 -8.34 7.46
CA ALA A 138 5.70 -9.40 8.43
C ALA A 138 4.96 -10.70 8.07
N ASP A 139 3.70 -10.60 7.62
CA ASP A 139 2.90 -11.75 7.23
C ASP A 139 3.36 -12.37 5.92
N LEU A 140 3.64 -11.58 4.89
CA LEU A 140 4.30 -12.03 3.66
C LEU A 140 5.63 -12.74 3.96
N GLY A 141 6.44 -12.16 4.84
CA GLY A 141 7.68 -12.75 5.30
C GLY A 141 7.49 -14.08 6.04
N LYS A 142 6.38 -14.29 6.76
CA LYS A 142 6.04 -15.60 7.35
C LYS A 142 5.55 -16.58 6.29
N MET A 143 4.74 -16.14 5.34
CA MET A 143 4.20 -16.97 4.26
C MET A 143 5.31 -17.50 3.33
N LEU A 144 6.37 -16.73 3.12
CA LEU A 144 7.54 -17.11 2.33
C LEU A 144 8.58 -17.96 3.10
N ARG A 145 8.41 -18.13 4.42
CA ARG A 145 9.35 -18.88 5.26
C ARG A 145 9.00 -20.36 5.32
N LYS A 146 10.03 -21.21 5.41
CA LYS A 146 9.84 -22.65 5.66
C LYS A 146 9.39 -22.89 7.10
N PRO A 147 8.48 -23.84 7.38
CA PRO A 147 8.15 -24.25 8.74
C PRO A 147 9.41 -24.64 9.54
N GLY A 148 9.47 -24.25 10.82
CA GLY A 148 10.61 -24.54 11.70
C GLY A 148 11.81 -23.59 11.56
N SER A 149 11.68 -22.48 10.82
CA SER A 149 12.73 -21.46 10.62
C SER A 149 12.78 -20.38 11.73
N ILE A 150 12.20 -20.63 12.90
CA ILE A 150 12.28 -19.72 14.05
C ILE A 150 13.58 -20.02 14.80
N ALA A 151 14.41 -19.01 15.01
CA ALA A 151 15.64 -19.09 15.83
C ALA A 151 15.31 -18.95 17.31
#